data_AF-A0A4R3MWI0-F1
#
_entry.id   AF-A0A4R3MWI0-F1
#
_cell.length_a   1.000
_cell.length_b   1.000
_cell.length_c   1.000
_cell.angle_alpha   90.00
_cell.angle_beta   90.00
_cell.angle_gamma   90.00
#
_symmetry.space_group_name_H-M   'P 1'
#
loop_
_entity.id
_entity.type
_entity.pdbx_description
1 polymer ?
#
loop_
_entity_poly.entity_id
_entity_poly.type
_entity_poly.pdbx_seq_one_letter_code
_entity_poly.pdbx_strand_id
1 'polypeptide(L)'
;MEHERQLMEAIESVEIARKAVLNAQGNNDSQQLQEAQQCLIRAQKLVNAIQRNGVTGDEHGQKEIHRAQEMLNHLFETQTSLQG
;
A
#
# COMPACT_ATOMS: atom_id res chain seq x y z
N MET A 1 -9.24 15.71 12.12
CA MET A 1 -10.09 15.56 10.91
C MET A 1 -9.29 15.38 9.62
N GLU A 2 -8.42 16.30 9.19
CA GLU A 2 -7.67 16.13 7.92
C GLU A 2 -6.67 14.96 7.96
N HIS A 3 -6.01 14.79 9.11
CA HIS A 3 -5.01 13.74 9.30
C HIS A 3 -5.62 12.32 9.31
N GLU A 4 -6.79 12.16 9.93
CA GLU A 4 -7.52 10.90 9.96
C GLU A 4 -8.02 10.51 8.56
N ARG A 5 -8.42 11.49 7.74
CA ARG A 5 -8.78 11.24 6.34
C ARG A 5 -7.59 10.77 5.51
N GLN A 6 -6.44 11.42 5.67
CA GLN A 6 -5.20 11.01 4.99
C GLN A 6 -4.78 9.59 5.40
N LEU A 7 -4.84 9.29 6.70
CA LEU A 7 -4.58 7.95 7.22
C LEU A 7 -5.51 6.90 6.61
N MET A 8 -6.81 7.17 6.60
CA MET A 8 -7.81 6.28 6.03
C MET A 8 -7.59 6.05 4.53
N GLU A 9 -7.27 7.10 3.77
CA GLU A 9 -6.98 7.01 2.34
C GLU A 9 -5.73 6.16 2.04
N ALA A 10 -4.69 6.29 2.87
CA ALA A 10 -3.49 5.47 2.72
C ALA A 10 -3.76 4.00 3.03
N ILE A 11 -4.48 3.70 4.11
CA ILE A 11 -4.86 2.33 4.47
C ILE A 11 -5.74 1.72 3.35
N GLU A 12 -6.74 2.45 2.87
CA GLU A 12 -7.58 2.00 1.77
C GLU A 12 -6.76 1.72 0.51
N SER A 13 -5.79 2.59 0.18
CA SER A 13 -4.91 2.39 -0.97
C SER A 13 -4.05 1.14 -0.82
N VAL A 14 -3.58 0.81 0.38
CA VAL A 14 -2.84 -0.43 0.67
C VAL A 14 -3.73 -1.65 0.52
N GLU A 15 -4.98 -1.60 0.98
CA GLU A 15 -5.97 -2.68 0.78
C GLU A 15 -6.27 -2.92 -0.71
N ILE A 16 -6.41 -1.85 -1.48
CA ILE A 16 -6.61 -1.92 -2.94
C ILE A 16 -5.38 -2.59 -3.58
N ALA A 17 -4.17 -2.16 -3.21
CA ALA A 17 -2.94 -2.74 -3.73
C ALA A 17 -2.82 -4.23 -3.37
N ARG A 18 -3.19 -4.63 -2.14
CA ARG A 18 -3.23 -6.04 -1.74
C ARG A 18 -4.16 -6.85 -2.63
N LYS A 19 -5.38 -6.36 -2.87
CA LYS A 19 -6.35 -7.05 -3.72
C LYS A 19 -5.85 -7.19 -5.15
N ALA A 20 -5.23 -6.16 -5.70
CA ALA A 20 -4.65 -6.21 -7.04
C ALA A 20 -3.53 -7.25 -7.15
N VAL A 21 -2.62 -7.32 -6.16
CA VAL A 21 -1.55 -8.33 -6.12
C VAL A 21 -2.15 -9.75 -6.03
N LEU A 22 -3.13 -9.98 -5.16
CA LEU A 22 -3.80 -11.28 -5.04
C LEU A 22 -4.50 -11.70 -6.34
N ASN A 23 -5.15 -10.74 -7.02
CA ASN A 23 -5.78 -10.99 -8.32
C ASN A 23 -4.74 -11.31 -9.41
N ALA A 24 -3.59 -10.64 -9.38
CA ALA A 24 -2.50 -10.89 -10.32
C ALA A 24 -1.87 -12.27 -10.11
N GLN A 25 -1.70 -12.70 -8.85
CA GLN A 25 -1.22 -14.05 -8.50
C GLN A 25 -2.10 -15.16 -9.09
N GLY A 26 -3.42 -14.97 -9.10
CA GLY A 26 -4.35 -16.00 -9.57
C GLY A 26 -4.49 -16.11 -11.08
N ASN A 27 -4.17 -15.04 -11.82
CA ASN A 27 -4.47 -14.96 -13.26
C ASN A 27 -3.22 -14.93 -14.16
N ASN A 28 -2.02 -14.66 -13.62
CA ASN A 28 -0.77 -14.50 -14.39
C ASN A 28 -0.87 -13.52 -15.58
N ASP A 29 -1.87 -12.63 -15.54
CA ASP A 29 -2.12 -11.67 -16.59
C ASP A 29 -1.19 -10.45 -16.44
N SER A 30 -0.52 -10.08 -17.53
CA SER A 30 0.44 -8.98 -17.52
C SER A 30 -0.19 -7.63 -17.25
N GLN A 31 -1.47 -7.42 -17.63
CA GLN A 31 -2.19 -6.18 -17.29
C GLN A 31 -2.51 -6.13 -15.80
N GLN A 32 -2.90 -7.26 -15.21
CA GLN A 32 -3.16 -7.35 -13.77
C GLN A 32 -1.91 -7.15 -12.93
N LEU A 33 -0.76 -7.69 -13.36
CA LEU A 33 0.53 -7.40 -12.72
C LEU A 33 0.87 -5.91 -12.83
N GLN A 34 0.64 -5.29 -13.98
CA GLN A 34 0.90 -3.86 -14.15
C GLN A 34 -0.04 -2.98 -13.30
N GLU A 35 -1.32 -3.36 -13.20
CA GLU A 35 -2.29 -2.69 -12.33
C GLU A 35 -1.86 -2.80 -10.86
N ALA A 36 -1.51 -4.00 -10.40
CA ALA A 36 -1.00 -4.22 -9.05
C ALA A 36 0.23 -3.34 -8.75
N GLN A 37 1.12 -3.18 -9.72
CA GLN A 37 2.31 -2.33 -9.57
C GLN A 37 1.94 -0.87 -9.36
N GLN A 38 0.99 -0.37 -10.15
CA GLN A 38 0.52 1.00 -10.05
C GLN A 38 -0.16 1.25 -8.69
N CYS A 39 -0.99 0.31 -8.24
CA CYS A 39 -1.63 0.38 -6.93
C CYS A 39 -0.58 0.40 -5.79
N LEU A 40 0.43 -0.46 -5.83
CA LEU A 40 1.50 -0.48 -4.84
C LEU A 40 2.28 0.83 -4.80
N ILE A 41 2.67 1.36 -5.97
CA ILE A 41 3.40 2.64 -6.03
C ILE A 41 2.55 3.79 -5.48
N ARG A 42 1.24 3.82 -5.78
CA ARG A 42 0.33 4.84 -5.26
C ARG A 42 0.20 4.75 -3.74
N ALA A 43 -0.03 3.56 -3.21
CA ALA A 43 -0.14 3.32 -1.78
C ALA A 43 1.15 3.70 -1.05
N GLN A 44 2.32 3.34 -1.61
CA GLN A 44 3.62 3.69 -1.05
C GLN A 44 3.85 5.21 -0.99
N LYS A 45 3.43 5.96 -2.01
CA LYS A 45 3.54 7.42 -2.01
C LYS A 45 2.69 8.04 -0.89
N LEU A 46 1.47 7.56 -0.69
CA LEU A 46 0.57 8.06 0.35
C LEU A 46 1.09 7.75 1.75
N VAL A 47 1.51 6.51 2.01
CA VAL A 47 2.11 6.10 3.29
C VAL A 47 3.36 6.94 3.59
N ASN A 48 4.25 7.12 2.61
CA ASN A 48 5.45 7.95 2.78
C ASN A 48 5.12 9.43 3.02
N ALA A 49 4.10 9.97 2.35
CA ALA A 49 3.68 11.35 2.56
C ALA A 49 3.18 11.57 3.99
N ILE A 50 2.39 10.64 4.51
CA ILE A 50 1.87 10.67 5.88
C ILE A 50 3.01 10.58 6.91
N GLN A 51 3.97 9.68 6.70
CA GLN A 51 5.14 9.56 7.58
C GLN A 51 5.98 10.83 7.60
N ARG A 52 6.28 11.41 6.44
CA ARG A 52 7.10 12.63 6.33
C ARG A 52 6.42 13.85 6.93
N ASN A 53 5.11 13.96 6.73
CA ASN A 53 4.33 15.09 7.21
C ASN A 53 3.95 14.97 8.70
N GLY A 54 4.32 13.85 9.37
CA GLY A 54 3.99 13.64 10.78
C GLY A 54 2.48 13.65 11.05
N VAL A 55 1.68 13.25 10.06
CA VAL A 55 0.22 13.35 10.07
C VAL A 55 -0.39 12.49 11.19
N THR A 56 0.30 11.43 11.59
CA THR A 56 -0.07 10.59 12.72
C THR A 56 0.30 11.28 14.04
N GLY A 57 -0.65 12.07 14.57
CA GLY A 57 -0.47 12.83 15.82
C GLY A 57 -0.52 11.96 17.09
N ASP A 58 -0.89 10.69 16.98
CA ASP A 58 -1.03 9.75 18.08
C ASP A 58 -0.33 8.41 17.78
N GLU A 59 0.00 7.66 18.85
CA GLU A 59 0.68 6.36 18.77
C GLU A 59 -0.10 5.31 17.96
N HIS A 60 -1.44 5.42 17.92
CA HIS A 60 -2.27 4.48 17.18
C HIS A 60 -2.12 4.70 15.66
N GLY A 61 -2.20 5.96 15.21
CA GLY A 61 -1.94 6.31 13.82
C GLY A 61 -0.53 5.91 13.35
N GLN A 62 0.48 6.08 14.21
CA GLN A 62 1.85 5.68 13.89
C GLN A 62 1.98 4.16 13.70
N LYS A 63 1.35 3.37 14.56
CA LYS A 63 1.31 1.90 14.43
C LYS A 63 0.60 1.45 13.17
N GLU A 64 -0.54 2.07 12.84
CA GLU A 64 -1.30 1.77 11.63
C GLU A 64 -0.48 2.03 10.36
N ILE A 65 0.24 3.16 10.32
CA ILE A 65 1.11 3.51 9.20
C ILE A 65 2.33 2.60 9.10
N HIS A 66 2.93 2.23 10.23
CA HIS A 66 4.02 1.27 10.24
C HIS A 66 3.57 -0.08 9.66
N ARG A 67 2.42 -0.57 10.12
CA ARG A 67 1.81 -1.80 9.62
C ARG A 67 1.49 -1.73 8.13
N ALA A 68 0.96 -0.60 7.66
CA ALA A 68 0.71 -0.34 6.25
C ALA A 68 1.98 -0.40 5.41
N GLN A 69 3.09 0.14 5.93
CA GLN A 69 4.39 0.11 5.26
C GLN A 69 4.99 -1.31 5.21
N GLU A 70 4.92 -2.07 6.30
CA GLU A 70 5.35 -3.48 6.30
C GLU A 70 4.55 -4.30 5.30
N MET A 71 3.23 -4.10 5.23
CA MET A 71 2.37 -4.76 4.26
C MET A 71 2.78 -4.42 2.83
N LEU A 72 3.08 -3.16 2.53
CA LEU A 72 3.54 -2.76 1.20
C LEU A 72 4.86 -3.44 0.83
N ASN A 73 5.82 -3.51 1.75
CA ASN A 73 7.08 -4.21 1.49
C ASN A 73 6.85 -5.66 1.09
N HIS A 74 6.03 -6.40 1.86
CA HIS A 74 5.68 -7.77 1.53
C HIS A 74 4.96 -7.91 0.19
N LEU A 75 4.08 -6.98 -0.15
CA LEU A 75 3.40 -7.00 -1.44
C LEU A 75 4.33 -6.70 -2.60
N PHE A 76 5.31 -5.80 -2.44
CA PHE A 76 6.36 -5.57 -3.42
C PHE A 76 7.25 -6.80 -3.61
N GLU A 77 7.66 -7.47 -2.52
CA GLU A 77 8.42 -8.73 -2.59
C GLU A 77 7.63 -9.82 -3.32
N THR A 78 6.34 -9.93 -2.97
CA THR A 78 5.41 -10.88 -3.61
C THR A 78 5.29 -10.59 -5.10
N GLN A 79 5.05 -9.34 -5.47
CA GLN A 79 4.88 -8.95 -6.86
C GLN A 79 6.16 -9.12 -7.68
N THR A 80 7.32 -8.80 -7.10
CA THR A 80 8.63 -9.01 -7.74
C THR A 80 8.85 -10.48 -8.03
N SER A 81 8.45 -11.36 -7.11
CA SER A 81 8.53 -12.81 -7.28
C SER A 81 7.60 -13.36 -8.37
N LEU A 82 6.53 -12.65 -8.73
CA LEU A 82 5.64 -13.02 -9.83
C LEU A 82 6.14 -12.52 -11.20
N GLN A 83 7.02 -11.52 -11.21
CA GLN A 83 7.58 -10.92 -12.42
C GLN A 83 8.93 -11.52 -12.83
N GLY A 84 9.57 -12.29 -11.93
CA GLY A 84 10.85 -12.99 -12.15
C GLY A 84 10.65 -14.44 -12.58
#